data_AF-A0A4Z1BWA1-F1
#
_entry.id   AF-A0A4Z1BWA1-F1
#
_cell.length_a   1.000
_cell.length_b   1.000
_cell.length_c   1.000
_cell.angle_alpha   90.00
_cell.angle_beta   90.00
_cell.angle_gamma   90.00
#
_symmetry.space_group_name_H-M   'P 1'
#
loop_
_entity.id
_entity.type
_entity.pdbx_description
1 polymer ?
#
loop_
_entity_poly.entity_id
_entity_poly.type
_entity_poly.pdbx_seq_one_letter_code
_entity_poly.pdbx_strand_id
1 'polypeptide(L)' 'MNRACSEITGFSELLQRFQRNISILGRSQRTFENYSRHVAAMALHFGILPTEL' A
#
# COMPACT_ATOMS: atom_id res chain seq x y z
N MET A 1 -4.08 -3.35 7.12
CA MET A 1 -2.86 -3.72 6.39
C MET A 1 -2.68 -5.22 6.28
N ASN A 2 -2.54 -5.94 7.40
CA ASN A 2 -2.28 -7.39 7.39
C ASN A 2 -3.22 -8.18 6.47
N ARG A 3 -4.52 -7.86 6.48
CA ARG A 3 -5.50 -8.46 5.55
C ARG A 3 -5.15 -8.27 4.07
N ALA A 4 -4.92 -7.03 3.62
CA ALA A 4 -4.57 -6.76 2.22
C ALA A 4 -3.26 -7.45 1.80
N CYS A 5 -2.27 -7.52 2.70
CA CYS A 5 -1.02 -8.24 2.44
C CYS A 5 -1.21 -9.76 2.26
N SER A 6 -2.25 -10.34 2.86
CA SER A 6 -2.57 -11.78 2.75
C SER A 6 -3.57 -12.09 1.63
N GLU A 7 -4.54 -11.22 1.40
CA GLU A 7 -5.66 -11.46 0.47
C GLU A 7 -5.33 -11.01 -0.97
N ILE A 8 -4.44 -10.02 -1.14
CA ILE A 8 -4.14 -9.44 -2.46
C ILE A 8 -2.72 -9.81 -2.88
N THR A 9 -2.60 -10.63 -3.91
CA THR A 9 -1.32 -11.04 -4.49
C THR A 9 -0.50 -9.81 -4.91
N GLY A 10 0.78 -9.79 -4.51
CA GLY A 10 1.70 -8.68 -4.84
C GLY A 10 1.55 -7.42 -3.97
N PHE A 11 0.55 -7.34 -3.09
CA PHE A 11 0.31 -6.14 -2.29
C PHE A 11 1.44 -5.84 -1.30
N SER A 12 2.04 -6.88 -0.72
CA SER A 12 3.20 -6.74 0.18
C SER A 12 4.39 -6.10 -0.52
N GLU A 13 4.64 -6.46 -1.79
CA GLU A 13 5.75 -5.90 -2.57
C GLU A 13 5.46 -4.46 -3.00
N LEU A 14 4.21 -4.18 -3.41
CA LEU A 14 3.74 -2.82 -3.67
C LEU A 14 3.94 -1.93 -2.44
N LEU A 15 3.58 -2.42 -1.25
CA LEU A 15 3.69 -1.67 0.00
C LEU A 15 5.15 -1.38 0.38
N GLN A 16 6.06 -2.34 0.20
CA GLN A 16 7.50 -2.11 0.42
C GLN A 16 8.08 -1.07 -0.54
N ARG A 17 7.76 -1.17 -1.84
CA ARG A 17 8.19 -0.18 -2.84
C ARG A 17 7.65 1.20 -2.49
N PHE A 18 6.39 1.27 -2.08
CA PHE A 18 5.75 2.50 -1.67
C PHE A 18 6.42 3.13 -0.44
N GLN A 19 6.77 2.33 0.58
CA GLN A 19 7.50 2.82 1.75
C GLN A 19 8.86 3.42 1.38
N ARG A 20 9.62 2.75 0.49
CA ARG A 20 10.89 3.27 -0.02
C ARG A 20 10.70 4.62 -0.72
N ASN A 21 9.68 4.74 -1.58
CA ASN A 21 9.40 5.99 -2.28
C ASN A 21 9.04 7.14 -1.34
N ILE A 22 8.20 6.90 -0.33
CA ILE A 22 7.88 7.91 0.70
C ILE A 22 9.16 8.38 1.41
N SER A 23 10.03 7.44 1.80
CA SER A 23 11.28 7.76 2.47
C SER A 23 12.24 8.57 1.59
N ILE A 24 12.38 8.21 0.32
CA ILE A 24 13.21 8.93 -0.66
C ILE A 24 12.69 10.36 -0.86
N LEU A 25 11.36 10.53 -0.87
CA LEU A 25 10.71 11.84 -0.97
C LEU A 25 10.76 12.66 0.34
N GLY A 26 11.46 12.18 1.37
CA GLY A 26 11.60 12.84 2.66
C GLY A 26 10.28 13.00 3.43
N ARG A 27 9.27 12.17 3.14
CA ARG A 27 7.96 12.26 3.78
C ARG A 27 7.96 11.52 5.12
N SER A 28 7.13 11.99 6.05
CA SER A 28 7.05 11.41 7.38
C SER A 28 6.52 9.97 7.36
N GLN A 29 6.91 9.18 8.36
CA GLN A 29 6.36 7.83 8.57
C GLN A 29 4.82 7.84 8.69
N ARG A 30 4.24 8.88 9.33
CA ARG A 30 2.78 9.06 9.40
C ARG A 30 2.13 9.24 8.04
N THR A 31 2.80 9.91 7.10
CA THR A 31 2.33 10.05 5.72
C THR A 31 2.23 8.67 5.06
N PHE A 32 3.26 7.83 5.21
CA PHE A 32 3.21 6.46 4.71
C PHE A 32 2.04 5.69 5.31
N GLU A 33 1.91 5.66 6.64
CA GLU A 33 0.85 4.91 7.33
C GLU A 33 -0.57 5.33 6.93
N ASN A 34 -0.79 6.64 6.77
CA ASN A 34 -2.09 7.15 6.33
C ASN A 34 -2.40 6.74 4.90
N TYR A 35 -1.47 6.93 3.98
CA TYR A 35 -1.70 6.65 2.56
C TYR A 35 -1.87 5.15 2.31
N SER A 36 -1.02 4.35 2.93
CA SER A 36 -1.05 2.90 2.82
C SER A 36 -2.31 2.26 3.40
N ARG A 37 -2.95 2.86 4.43
CA ARG A 37 -4.29 2.45 4.89
C ARG A 37 -5.34 2.63 3.81
N HIS A 38 -5.34 3.77 3.10
CA HIS A 38 -6.29 4.02 2.01
C HIS A 38 -6.03 3.10 0.81
N VAL A 39 -4.76 2.92 0.43
CA VAL A 39 -4.35 1.98 -0.63
C VAL A 39 -4.79 0.55 -0.31
N ALA A 40 -4.66 0.11 0.95
CA ALA A 40 -5.16 -1.21 1.38
C ALA A 40 -6.68 -1.32 1.30
N ALA A 41 -7.42 -0.28 1.66
CA ALA A 41 -8.88 -0.27 1.56
C ALA A 41 -9.35 -0.38 0.10
N MET A 42 -8.69 0.32 -0.82
CA MET A 42 -8.98 0.22 -2.25
C MET A 42 -8.68 -1.19 -2.80
N ALA A 43 -7.52 -1.74 -2.48
CA ALA A 43 -7.13 -3.08 -2.93
C ALA A 43 -8.12 -4.17 -2.44
N LEU A 44 -8.55 -4.08 -1.18
CA LEU A 44 -9.55 -5.00 -0.62
C LEU A 44 -10.95 -4.81 -1.24
N HIS A 45 -11.30 -3.58 -1.61
CA HIS A 45 -12.60 -3.30 -2.23
C HIS A 45 -12.73 -3.90 -3.63
N PHE A 46 -11.66 -3.79 -4.43
CA PHE A 46 -11.65 -4.27 -5.82
C PHE A 46 -11.09 -5.69 -5.97
N GLY A 47 -10.41 -6.22 -4.97
CA GLY A 47 -9.80 -7.56 -5.01
C GLY A 47 -8.55 -7.64 -5.89
N ILE A 48 -8.01 -6.51 -6.34
CA ILE A 48 -6.83 -6.41 -7.21
C ILE A 48 -5.85 -5.33 -6.71
N LEU A 49 -4.67 -5.25 -7.31
CA LEU A 49 -3.74 -4.16 -7.00
C LEU A 49 -4.33 -2.82 -7.48
N PRO A 50 -4.23 -1.72 -6.69
CA PRO A 50 -4.74 -0.42 -7.11
C PRO A 50 -4.10 0.15 -8.38
N THR A 51 -2.96 -0.39 -8.81
CA THR A 51 -2.26 -0.02 -10.05
C THR A 51 -2.79 -0.75 -11.29
N GLU A 52 -3.68 -1.73 -11.12
CA GLU A 52 -4.29 -2.53 -12.18
C GLU A 52 -5.74 -2.14 -12.47
N LEU A 53 -6.23 -1.08 -11.80
CA LEU A 53 -7.52 -0.45 -12.04
C LEU A 53 -7.45 0.46 -13.29
#